data_AF-I3UZT4-F1
#
_entry.id   AF-I3UZT4-F1
#
_cell.length_a   1.000
_cell.length_b   1.000
_cell.length_c   1.000
_cell.angle_alpha   90.00
_cell.angle_beta   90.00
_cell.angle_gamma   90.00
#
_symmetry.space_group_name_H-M   'P 1'
#
loop_
_entity.id
_entity.type
_entity.pdbx_description
1 polymer ?
#
loop_
_entity_poly.entity_id
_entity_poly.type
_entity_poly.pdbx_seq_one_letter_code
_entity_poly.pdbx_strand_id
1 'polypeptide(L)'
;MKDRSFVLAIFFAVAQQTLLAFSTYFIAKAGTTLADGNLTLILRYISLFFGFALAAYIVSSMSSIYVTKAANAIWLNYTKSVLREASSDMRYASDKNKKSLAQWISGEASSTITHACGFYVGLISTCLNVIMTLAVFYFTTGLEITIAISISLLISAALVSILKNRIKHTAGNMQRKRLDALLSIELTWDSATLGSRKMKADSFESLEKKARSYFGEVNRYVLLEQFIACLPIALATIIVAATIQTPNIITAANIGALVAMLPRSLQVFGNIHSLSIYFSQLLLVRTKMRNLYRFASELEKHENLSSMNLSNIKIEECNSSQSITPSELLDQLKNGSTTVGRYLLSGNNGSGKSSYLKRIKAAVHDALLMTPEAQFVKLENNLSTGERRLLQIEKVLSAPPPIVMLDEWDANLDLDNISRFNAILDSAAKNIVVIEARHRR
;
A
#
# COMPACT_ATOMS: atom_id res chain seq x y z
N MET A 1 4.89 -11.34 8.46
CA MET A 1 4.36 -12.44 7.64
C MET A 1 5.46 -12.94 6.71
N LYS A 2 5.84 -14.22 6.78
CA LYS A 2 6.77 -14.82 5.80
C LYS A 2 5.94 -15.31 4.61
N ASP A 3 5.93 -14.56 3.52
CA ASP A 3 5.28 -15.00 2.27
C ASP A 3 6.20 -15.95 1.50
N ARG A 4 5.71 -17.14 1.14
CA ARG A 4 6.51 -18.15 0.42
C ARG A 4 6.93 -17.67 -0.96
N SER A 5 6.08 -16.92 -1.65
CA SER A 5 6.37 -16.38 -2.99
C SER A 5 7.49 -15.34 -2.92
N PHE A 6 7.53 -14.53 -1.86
CA PHE A 6 8.61 -13.57 -1.65
C PHE A 6 9.96 -14.27 -1.42
N VAL A 7 9.98 -15.36 -0.64
CA VAL A 7 11.20 -16.17 -0.45
C VAL A 7 11.66 -16.80 -1.76
N LEU A 8 10.73 -17.33 -2.56
CA LEU A 8 11.03 -17.86 -3.89
C LEU A 8 11.56 -16.78 -4.84
N ALA A 9 11.02 -15.57 -4.81
CA ALA A 9 11.53 -14.45 -5.59
C ALA A 9 13.00 -14.13 -5.24
N ILE A 10 13.34 -14.11 -3.94
CA ILE A 10 14.72 -13.91 -3.50
C ILE A 10 15.61 -15.08 -3.98
N PHE A 11 15.15 -16.32 -3.86
CA PHE A 11 15.90 -17.48 -4.33
C PHE A 11 16.22 -17.39 -5.82
N PHE A 12 15.23 -17.07 -6.66
CA PHE A 12 15.46 -16.88 -8.11
C PHE A 12 16.34 -15.66 -8.40
N ALA A 13 16.25 -14.58 -7.62
CA ALA A 13 17.17 -13.46 -7.75
C ALA A 13 18.63 -13.86 -7.45
N VAL A 14 18.86 -14.66 -6.40
CA VAL A 14 20.20 -15.19 -6.06
C VAL A 14 20.71 -16.10 -7.17
N ALA A 15 19.87 -17.02 -7.66
CA ALA A 15 20.22 -17.92 -8.76
C ALA A 15 20.56 -17.13 -10.04
N GLN A 16 19.75 -16.11 -10.39
CA GLN A 16 20.02 -15.23 -11.53
C GLN A 16 21.40 -14.59 -11.42
N GLN A 17 21.74 -13.97 -10.28
CA GLN A 17 23.02 -13.27 -10.13
C GLN A 17 24.21 -14.22 -10.16
N THR A 18 24.03 -15.43 -9.62
CA THR A 18 25.05 -16.48 -9.67
C THR A 18 25.33 -16.93 -11.12
N LEU A 19 24.27 -17.15 -11.92
CA LEU A 19 24.41 -17.52 -13.34
C LEU A 19 25.07 -16.40 -14.16
N LEU A 20 24.73 -15.13 -13.90
CA LEU A 20 25.38 -13.99 -14.55
C LEU A 20 26.87 -13.86 -14.19
N ALA A 21 27.23 -14.19 -12.95
CA ALA A 21 28.62 -14.22 -12.52
C ALA A 21 29.42 -15.31 -13.24
N PHE A 22 28.87 -16.53 -13.33
CA PHE A 22 29.49 -17.62 -14.11
C PHE A 22 29.63 -17.27 -15.58
N SER A 23 28.59 -16.70 -16.20
CA SER A 23 28.67 -16.19 -17.57
C SER A 23 29.85 -15.23 -17.72
N THR A 24 29.97 -14.25 -16.82
CA THR A 24 31.06 -13.26 -16.84
C THR A 24 32.45 -13.89 -16.63
N TYR A 25 32.55 -14.92 -15.79
CA TYR A 25 33.79 -15.66 -15.60
C TYR A 25 34.25 -16.39 -16.87
N PHE A 26 33.34 -17.03 -17.60
CA PHE A 26 33.69 -17.78 -18.82
C PHE A 26 34.12 -16.87 -19.96
N ILE A 27 33.49 -15.69 -20.14
CA ILE A 27 33.94 -14.73 -21.16
C ILE A 27 35.32 -14.14 -20.82
N ALA A 28 35.60 -13.91 -19.53
CA ALA A 28 36.92 -13.49 -19.07
C ALA A 28 37.99 -14.57 -19.34
N LYS A 29 37.68 -15.84 -19.06
CA LYS A 29 38.57 -16.97 -19.38
C LYS A 29 38.82 -17.11 -20.88
N ALA A 30 37.78 -16.96 -21.71
CA ALA A 30 37.94 -16.92 -23.16
C ALA A 30 38.93 -15.82 -23.59
N GLY A 31 38.82 -14.62 -23.00
CA GLY A 31 39.73 -13.50 -23.22
C GLY A 31 41.18 -13.79 -22.81
N THR A 32 41.41 -14.44 -21.66
CA THR A 32 42.77 -14.86 -21.25
C THR A 32 43.38 -15.87 -22.21
N THR A 33 42.61 -16.87 -22.63
CA THR A 33 43.09 -17.95 -23.51
C THR A 33 43.30 -17.51 -24.95
N LEU A 34 42.82 -16.32 -25.32
CA LEU A 34 43.11 -15.71 -26.62
C LEU A 34 44.61 -15.48 -26.80
N ALA A 35 45.33 -15.18 -25.70
CA ALA A 35 46.78 -15.03 -25.72
C ALA A 35 47.52 -16.37 -25.95
N ASP A 36 46.90 -17.49 -25.60
CA ASP A 36 47.49 -18.84 -25.70
C ASP A 36 47.22 -19.52 -27.07
N GLY A 37 46.32 -18.96 -27.89
CA GLY A 37 46.04 -19.44 -29.26
C GLY A 37 45.20 -20.73 -29.37
N ASN A 38 44.68 -21.28 -28.28
CA ASN A 38 43.89 -22.52 -28.32
C ASN A 38 42.41 -22.29 -28.71
N LEU A 39 42.12 -22.39 -30.01
CA LEU A 39 40.79 -22.10 -30.58
C LEU A 39 39.67 -23.01 -30.04
N THR A 40 39.95 -24.29 -29.77
CA THR A 40 38.94 -25.23 -29.27
C THR A 40 38.46 -24.87 -27.86
N LEU A 41 39.39 -24.44 -27.00
CA LEU A 41 39.09 -24.06 -25.63
C LEU A 41 38.32 -22.73 -25.57
N ILE A 42 38.68 -21.78 -26.44
CA ILE A 42 38.00 -20.49 -26.58
C ILE A 42 36.53 -20.69 -26.96
N LEU A 43 36.25 -21.50 -28.00
CA LEU A 43 34.87 -21.78 -28.43
C LEU A 43 34.03 -22.45 -27.34
N ARG A 44 34.64 -23.32 -26.54
CA ARG A 44 33.97 -23.94 -25.38
C ARG A 44 33.57 -22.90 -24.33
N TYR A 45 34.45 -21.97 -24.00
CA TYR A 45 34.13 -20.90 -23.04
C TYR A 45 33.08 -19.93 -23.54
N ILE A 46 33.11 -19.56 -24.83
CA ILE A 46 32.07 -18.72 -25.44
C ILE A 46 30.71 -19.43 -25.40
N SER A 47 30.67 -20.73 -25.71
CA SER A 47 29.44 -21.53 -25.64
C SER A 47 28.87 -21.58 -24.21
N LEU A 48 29.73 -21.76 -23.21
CA LEU A 48 29.34 -21.72 -21.79
C LEU A 48 28.82 -20.33 -21.39
N PHE A 49 29.47 -19.25 -21.84
CA PHE A 49 29.01 -17.88 -21.60
C PHE A 49 27.55 -17.68 -22.03
N PHE A 50 27.20 -18.09 -23.25
CA PHE A 50 25.83 -17.97 -23.77
C PHE A 50 24.85 -18.90 -23.04
N GLY A 51 25.28 -20.13 -22.70
CA GLY A 51 24.44 -21.07 -21.93
C GLY A 51 24.06 -20.51 -20.55
N PHE A 52 25.02 -19.98 -19.80
CA PHE A 52 24.77 -19.36 -18.50
C PHE A 52 23.98 -18.05 -18.61
N ALA A 53 24.24 -17.23 -19.64
CA ALA A 53 23.49 -16.00 -19.88
C ALA A 53 22.00 -16.29 -20.16
N LEU A 54 21.71 -17.25 -21.05
CA LEU A 54 20.33 -17.65 -21.36
C LEU A 54 19.61 -18.18 -20.12
N ALA A 55 20.26 -19.06 -19.36
CA ALA A 55 19.72 -19.57 -18.11
C ALA A 55 19.40 -18.44 -17.11
N ALA A 56 20.28 -17.45 -16.99
CA ALA A 56 20.05 -16.29 -16.13
C ALA A 56 18.81 -15.48 -16.55
N TYR A 57 18.58 -15.27 -17.85
CA TYR A 57 17.39 -14.56 -18.34
C TYR A 57 16.09 -15.31 -18.05
N ILE A 58 16.08 -16.64 -18.22
CA ILE A 58 14.93 -17.48 -17.88
C ILE A 58 14.62 -17.39 -16.38
N VAL A 59 15.65 -17.51 -15.54
CA VAL A 59 15.52 -17.40 -14.08
C VAL A 59 15.04 -16.00 -13.65
N SER A 60 15.48 -14.94 -14.35
CA SER A 60 15.04 -13.57 -14.08
C SER A 60 13.53 -13.40 -14.29
N SER A 61 12.99 -13.98 -15.37
CA SER A 61 11.54 -13.96 -15.64
C SER A 61 10.75 -14.63 -14.50
N MET A 62 11.25 -15.77 -13.99
CA MET A 62 10.64 -16.44 -12.84
C MET A 62 10.64 -15.54 -11.60
N SER A 63 11.74 -14.86 -11.30
CA SER A 63 11.82 -13.91 -10.19
C SER A 63 10.74 -12.83 -10.28
N SER A 64 10.57 -12.20 -11.44
CA SER A 64 9.53 -11.17 -11.66
C SER A 64 8.12 -11.70 -11.44
N ILE A 65 7.81 -12.91 -11.89
CA ILE A 65 6.49 -13.54 -11.66
C ILE A 65 6.23 -13.73 -10.16
N TYR A 66 7.23 -14.22 -9.40
CA TYR A 66 7.08 -14.44 -7.96
C TYR A 66 7.01 -13.14 -7.16
N VAL A 67 7.68 -12.06 -7.60
CA VAL A 67 7.53 -10.72 -7.00
C VAL A 67 6.08 -10.25 -7.11
N THR A 68 5.47 -10.35 -8.28
CA THR A 68 4.07 -9.94 -8.48
C THR A 68 3.11 -10.81 -7.68
N LYS A 69 3.33 -12.13 -7.64
CA LYS A 69 2.53 -13.04 -6.81
C LYS A 69 2.65 -12.70 -5.31
N ALA A 70 3.85 -12.40 -4.84
CA ALA A 70 4.09 -11.98 -3.46
C ALA A 70 3.37 -10.66 -3.13
N ALA A 71 3.46 -9.66 -4.01
CA ALA A 71 2.78 -8.38 -3.82
C ALA A 71 1.26 -8.56 -3.69
N ASN A 72 0.65 -9.36 -4.58
CA ASN A 72 -0.79 -9.65 -4.55
C ASN A 72 -1.20 -10.40 -3.26
N ALA A 73 -0.43 -11.41 -2.86
CA ALA A 73 -0.70 -12.18 -1.65
C ALA A 73 -0.56 -11.33 -0.38
N ILE A 74 0.47 -10.50 -0.30
CA ILE A 74 0.70 -9.58 0.82
C ILE A 74 -0.42 -8.54 0.88
N TRP A 75 -0.82 -7.95 -0.25
CA TRP A 75 -1.91 -6.99 -0.29
C TRP A 75 -3.25 -7.60 0.16
N LEU A 76 -3.58 -8.81 -0.30
CA LEU A 76 -4.79 -9.51 0.14
C LEU A 76 -4.80 -9.76 1.65
N ASN A 77 -3.67 -10.24 2.18
CA ASN A 77 -3.53 -10.54 3.60
C ASN A 77 -3.57 -9.28 4.46
N TYR A 78 -2.91 -8.20 4.02
CA TYR A 78 -2.97 -6.90 4.66
C TYR A 78 -4.39 -6.35 4.69
N THR A 79 -5.08 -6.35 3.53
CA THR A 79 -6.47 -5.92 3.41
C THR A 79 -7.39 -6.69 4.36
N LYS A 80 -7.27 -8.03 4.42
CA LYS A 80 -8.03 -8.85 5.37
C LYS A 80 -7.72 -8.51 6.82
N SER A 81 -6.44 -8.30 7.16
CA SER A 81 -6.01 -7.96 8.52
C SER A 81 -6.60 -6.63 8.98
N VAL A 82 -6.45 -5.59 8.15
CA VAL A 82 -6.93 -4.24 8.48
C VAL A 82 -8.47 -4.21 8.53
N LEU A 83 -9.15 -4.89 7.60
CA LEU A 83 -10.61 -5.01 7.65
C LEU A 83 -11.06 -5.73 8.92
N ARG A 84 -10.39 -6.82 9.31
CA ARG A 84 -10.72 -7.56 10.54
C ARG A 84 -10.54 -6.69 11.78
N GLU A 85 -9.43 -5.97 11.86
CA GLU A 85 -9.14 -5.04 12.98
C GLU A 85 -10.18 -3.91 13.03
N ALA A 86 -10.45 -3.24 11.91
CA ALA A 86 -11.45 -2.18 11.85
C ALA A 86 -12.88 -2.68 12.14
N SER A 87 -13.19 -3.94 11.79
CA SER A 87 -14.50 -4.56 12.06
C SER A 87 -14.64 -5.15 13.47
N SER A 88 -13.54 -5.27 14.22
CA SER A 88 -13.53 -5.93 15.53
C SER A 88 -14.26 -5.13 16.62
N ASP A 89 -14.36 -3.81 16.43
CA ASP A 89 -14.96 -2.89 17.39
C ASP A 89 -15.91 -1.92 16.70
N MET A 90 -17.17 -1.91 17.15
CA MET A 90 -18.23 -1.04 16.63
C MET A 90 -17.90 0.45 16.76
N ARG A 91 -16.97 0.83 17.65
CA ARG A 91 -16.49 2.22 17.78
C ARG A 91 -15.82 2.76 16.52
N TYR A 92 -15.30 1.88 15.65
CA TYR A 92 -14.72 2.27 14.36
C TYR A 92 -15.76 2.39 13.24
N ALA A 93 -16.99 1.94 13.46
CA ALA A 93 -18.06 1.92 12.45
C ALA A 93 -18.62 3.33 12.20
N SER A 94 -17.89 4.11 11.40
CA SER A 94 -18.27 5.43 10.90
C SER A 94 -18.10 5.49 9.38
N ASP A 95 -18.92 6.31 8.71
CA ASP A 95 -18.81 6.51 7.26
C ASP A 95 -17.47 7.16 6.88
N LYS A 96 -16.95 8.05 7.73
CA LYS A 96 -15.62 8.66 7.57
C LYS A 96 -14.52 7.61 7.58
N ASN A 97 -14.53 6.69 8.55
CA ASN A 97 -13.56 5.58 8.60
C ASN A 97 -13.74 4.64 7.41
N LYS A 98 -14.97 4.32 7.00
CA LYS A 98 -15.24 3.50 5.80
C LYS A 98 -14.63 4.12 4.54
N LYS A 99 -14.84 5.42 4.32
CA LYS A 99 -14.26 6.15 3.17
C LYS A 99 -12.74 6.20 3.24
N SER A 100 -12.16 6.55 4.39
CA SER A 100 -10.72 6.60 4.61
C SER A 100 -10.06 5.22 4.38
N LEU A 101 -10.64 4.16 4.95
CA LEU A 101 -10.20 2.77 4.77
C LEU A 101 -10.23 2.36 3.29
N ALA A 102 -11.33 2.65 2.59
CA ALA A 102 -11.45 2.32 1.17
C ALA A 102 -10.39 3.05 0.33
N GLN A 103 -10.23 4.37 0.53
CA GLN A 103 -9.23 5.18 -0.16
C GLN A 103 -7.79 4.73 0.14
N TRP A 104 -7.50 4.37 1.40
CA TRP A 104 -6.19 3.88 1.82
C TRP A 104 -5.85 2.55 1.16
N ILE A 105 -6.77 1.58 1.22
CA ILE A 105 -6.57 0.23 0.67
C ILE A 105 -6.44 0.28 -0.85
N SER A 106 -7.28 1.05 -1.54
CA SER A 106 -7.27 1.17 -3.00
C SER A 106 -6.11 2.01 -3.52
N GLY A 107 -5.66 3.01 -2.76
CA GLY A 107 -4.63 3.96 -3.16
C GLY A 107 -3.24 3.64 -2.61
N GLU A 108 -2.91 4.25 -1.47
CA GLU A 108 -1.56 4.26 -0.91
C GLU A 108 -1.07 2.87 -0.50
N ALA A 109 -1.93 2.00 0.03
CA ALA A 109 -1.53 0.67 0.49
C ALA A 109 -1.15 -0.25 -0.67
N SER A 110 -2.01 -0.33 -1.70
CA SER A 110 -1.77 -1.15 -2.89
C SER A 110 -0.47 -0.77 -3.61
N SER A 111 -0.29 0.53 -3.86
CA SER A 111 0.93 1.04 -4.48
C SER A 111 2.15 0.79 -3.60
N THR A 112 2.09 1.08 -2.30
CA THR A 112 3.22 0.88 -1.38
C THR A 112 3.66 -0.58 -1.31
N ILE A 113 2.74 -1.53 -1.18
CA ILE A 113 3.07 -2.96 -1.09
C ILE A 113 3.73 -3.44 -2.39
N THR A 114 3.17 -3.06 -3.54
CA THR A 114 3.70 -3.42 -4.86
C THR A 114 5.10 -2.86 -5.06
N HIS A 115 5.30 -1.56 -4.77
CA HIS A 115 6.61 -0.93 -4.86
C HIS A 115 7.61 -1.53 -3.88
N ALA A 116 7.21 -1.80 -2.63
CA ALA A 116 8.11 -2.36 -1.62
C ALA A 116 8.62 -3.76 -2.00
N CYS A 117 7.74 -4.64 -2.52
CA CYS A 117 8.15 -5.99 -2.94
C CYS A 117 9.20 -5.94 -4.06
N GLY A 118 8.95 -5.16 -5.11
CA GLY A 118 9.91 -4.97 -6.20
C GLY A 118 11.21 -4.31 -5.73
N PHE A 119 11.09 -3.28 -4.89
CA PHE A 119 12.23 -2.56 -4.33
C PHE A 119 13.18 -3.47 -3.53
N TYR A 120 12.66 -4.31 -2.62
CA TYR A 120 13.51 -5.17 -1.78
C TYR A 120 14.21 -6.25 -2.60
N VAL A 121 13.51 -6.90 -3.53
CA VAL A 121 14.12 -7.91 -4.40
C VAL A 121 15.14 -7.26 -5.33
N GLY A 122 14.84 -6.08 -5.88
CA GLY A 122 15.77 -5.28 -6.69
C GLY A 122 17.03 -4.89 -5.93
N LEU A 123 16.90 -4.39 -4.69
CA LEU A 123 18.03 -4.03 -3.83
C LEU A 123 18.92 -5.24 -3.55
N ILE A 124 18.34 -6.39 -3.15
CA ILE A 124 19.09 -7.62 -2.88
C ILE A 124 19.81 -8.10 -4.14
N SER A 125 19.09 -8.13 -5.27
CA SER A 125 19.62 -8.54 -6.58
C SER A 125 20.80 -7.67 -7.01
N THR A 126 20.70 -6.35 -6.81
CA THR A 126 21.78 -5.41 -7.16
C THR A 126 22.98 -5.54 -6.23
N CYS A 127 22.76 -5.72 -4.92
CA CYS A 127 23.84 -6.00 -3.97
C CYS A 127 24.60 -7.28 -4.35
N LEU A 128 23.87 -8.35 -4.62
CA LEU A 128 24.43 -9.63 -5.05
C LEU A 128 25.18 -9.49 -6.37
N ASN A 129 24.64 -8.73 -7.33
CA ASN A 129 25.33 -8.49 -8.59
C ASN A 129 26.69 -7.82 -8.37
N VAL A 130 26.76 -6.75 -7.56
CA VAL A 130 28.02 -6.05 -7.30
C VAL A 130 29.02 -6.96 -6.59
N ILE A 131 28.60 -7.70 -5.55
CA ILE A 131 29.47 -8.63 -4.81
C ILE A 131 30.01 -9.72 -5.74
N MET A 132 29.13 -10.37 -6.51
CA MET A 132 29.53 -11.46 -7.39
C MET A 132 30.39 -10.99 -8.56
N THR A 133 30.12 -9.80 -9.11
CA THR A 133 30.93 -9.26 -10.21
C THR A 133 32.32 -8.84 -9.71
N LEU A 134 32.42 -8.26 -8.51
CA LEU A 134 33.71 -8.00 -7.84
C LEU A 134 34.50 -9.29 -7.59
N ALA A 135 33.81 -10.37 -7.17
CA ALA A 135 34.45 -11.67 -6.98
C ALA A 135 34.99 -12.24 -8.31
N VAL A 136 34.23 -12.12 -9.41
CA VAL A 136 34.72 -12.53 -10.74
C VAL A 136 35.95 -11.73 -11.14
N PHE A 137 35.93 -10.40 -10.99
CA PHE A 137 37.09 -9.54 -11.30
C PHE A 137 38.34 -9.93 -10.50
N TYR A 138 38.18 -10.26 -9.23
CA TYR A 138 39.27 -10.72 -8.38
C TYR A 138 39.93 -11.98 -8.95
N PHE A 139 39.12 -12.97 -9.36
CA PHE A 139 39.64 -14.24 -9.89
C PHE A 139 40.22 -14.15 -11.31
N THR A 140 39.84 -13.15 -12.11
CA THR A 140 40.21 -13.08 -13.53
C THR A 140 41.29 -12.05 -13.83
N THR A 141 41.19 -10.85 -13.26
CA THR A 141 42.05 -9.69 -13.58
C THR A 141 43.05 -9.36 -12.47
N GLY A 142 42.93 -10.01 -11.31
CA GLY A 142 43.81 -9.81 -10.17
C GLY A 142 43.34 -8.71 -9.21
N LEU A 143 44.20 -8.42 -8.24
CA LEU A 143 43.85 -7.69 -7.02
C LEU A 143 43.78 -6.16 -7.25
N GLU A 144 44.56 -5.63 -8.19
CA GLU A 144 44.73 -4.18 -8.37
C GLU A 144 43.45 -3.47 -8.85
N ILE A 145 42.84 -3.97 -9.93
CA ILE A 145 41.59 -3.43 -10.48
C ILE A 145 40.42 -3.62 -9.50
N THR A 146 40.42 -4.74 -8.78
CA THR A 146 39.39 -5.05 -7.78
C THR A 146 39.43 -4.05 -6.62
N ILE A 147 40.63 -3.66 -6.16
CA ILE A 147 40.79 -2.61 -5.13
C ILE A 147 40.26 -1.27 -5.64
N ALA A 148 40.61 -0.87 -6.87
CA ALA A 148 40.16 0.40 -7.44
C ALA A 148 38.63 0.52 -7.45
N ILE A 149 37.93 -0.53 -7.89
CA ILE A 149 36.46 -0.59 -7.90
C ILE A 149 35.91 -0.63 -6.46
N SER A 150 36.53 -1.37 -5.55
CA SER A 150 36.09 -1.45 -4.15
C SER A 150 36.19 -0.10 -3.41
N ILE A 151 37.27 0.66 -3.65
CA ILE A 151 37.44 2.02 -3.11
C ILE A 151 36.31 2.94 -3.60
N SER A 152 35.94 2.85 -4.88
CA SER A 152 34.82 3.64 -5.41
C SER A 152 33.47 3.33 -4.76
N LEU A 153 33.23 2.05 -4.43
CA LEU A 153 32.05 1.61 -3.70
C LEU A 153 32.02 2.19 -2.28
N LEU A 154 33.18 2.18 -1.60
CA LEU A 154 33.33 2.73 -0.26
C LEU A 154 33.10 4.25 -0.24
N ILE A 155 33.64 4.98 -1.22
CA ILE A 155 33.39 6.42 -1.39
C ILE A 155 31.89 6.69 -1.57
N SER A 156 31.21 5.89 -2.41
CA SER A 156 29.76 5.98 -2.61
C SER A 156 28.98 5.78 -1.32
N ALA A 157 29.30 4.72 -0.55
CA ALA A 157 28.64 4.43 0.72
C ALA A 157 28.87 5.53 1.77
N ALA A 158 30.09 6.08 1.83
CA ALA A 158 30.43 7.19 2.72
C ALA A 158 29.61 8.46 2.39
N LEU A 159 29.50 8.82 1.12
CA LEU A 159 28.69 9.95 0.64
C LEU A 159 27.20 9.80 1.02
N VAL A 160 26.63 8.61 0.81
CA VAL A 160 25.25 8.31 1.21
C VAL A 160 25.07 8.46 2.72
N SER A 161 26.03 7.98 3.51
CA SER A 161 25.99 8.07 4.97
C SER A 161 26.05 9.53 5.46
N ILE A 162 26.95 10.34 4.91
CA ILE A 162 27.12 11.76 5.24
C ILE A 162 25.86 12.55 4.89
N LEU A 163 25.26 12.30 3.73
CA LEU A 163 24.12 13.05 3.21
C LEU A 163 22.76 12.52 3.66
N LYS A 164 22.71 11.39 4.37
CA LYS A 164 21.49 10.73 4.86
C LYS A 164 20.51 11.68 5.56
N ASN A 165 21.02 12.55 6.44
CA ASN A 165 20.16 13.48 7.19
C ASN A 165 19.53 14.55 6.29
N ARG A 166 20.27 15.05 5.29
CA ARG A 166 19.73 15.98 4.29
C ARG A 166 18.69 15.31 3.41
N ILE A 167 18.96 14.10 2.92
CA ILE A 167 17.99 13.30 2.12
C ILE A 167 16.69 13.14 2.91
N LYS A 168 16.78 12.70 4.17
CA LYS A 168 15.63 12.47 5.03
C LYS A 168 14.80 13.74 5.23
N HIS A 169 15.44 14.89 5.43
CA HIS A 169 14.76 16.16 5.63
C HIS A 169 14.05 16.63 4.34
N THR A 170 14.75 16.62 3.20
CA THR A 170 14.16 17.00 1.90
C THR A 170 13.03 16.06 1.49
N ALA A 171 13.20 14.75 1.70
CA ALA A 171 12.17 13.74 1.48
C ALA A 171 10.91 13.98 2.34
N GLY A 172 11.08 14.31 3.63
CA GLY A 172 9.98 14.65 4.52
C GLY A 172 9.22 15.90 4.06
N ASN A 173 9.95 16.95 3.67
CA ASN A 173 9.35 18.18 3.14
C ASN A 173 8.59 17.94 1.83
N MET A 174 9.13 17.12 0.93
CA MET A 174 8.49 16.72 -0.31
C MET A 174 7.14 16.04 -0.05
N GLN A 175 7.08 15.09 0.90
CA GLN A 175 5.83 14.40 1.26
C GLN A 175 4.79 15.35 1.88
N ARG A 176 5.22 16.25 2.77
CA ARG A 176 4.32 17.24 3.38
C ARG A 176 3.73 18.19 2.32
N LYS A 177 4.57 18.77 1.46
CA LYS A 177 4.10 19.66 0.38
C LYS A 177 3.22 18.96 -0.64
N ARG A 178 3.45 17.66 -0.90
CA ARG A 178 2.57 16.84 -1.72
C ARG A 178 1.16 16.76 -1.13
N LEU A 179 1.06 16.47 0.17
CA LEU A 179 -0.24 16.42 0.85
C LEU A 179 -0.94 17.78 0.82
N ASP A 180 -0.20 18.87 1.10
CA ASP A 180 -0.75 20.23 1.05
C ASP A 180 -1.32 20.59 -0.33
N ALA A 181 -0.64 20.16 -1.40
CA ALA A 181 -1.09 20.35 -2.78
C ALA A 181 -2.30 19.47 -3.13
N LEU A 182 -2.34 18.21 -2.68
CA LEU A 182 -3.47 17.32 -2.90
C LEU A 182 -4.74 17.80 -2.19
N LEU A 183 -4.62 18.24 -0.93
CA LEU A 183 -5.74 18.81 -0.18
C LEU A 183 -6.28 20.09 -0.81
N SER A 184 -5.43 20.91 -1.45
CA SER A 184 -5.94 22.06 -2.20
C SER A 184 -6.78 21.70 -3.41
N ILE A 185 -6.62 20.51 -4.01
CA ILE A 185 -7.41 20.11 -5.18
C ILE A 185 -8.90 20.01 -4.82
N GLU A 186 -9.22 19.39 -3.68
CA GLU A 186 -10.60 19.26 -3.19
C GLU A 186 -11.23 20.64 -2.93
N LEU A 187 -10.49 21.53 -2.25
CA LEU A 187 -10.94 22.90 -2.00
C LEU A 187 -11.11 23.71 -3.30
N THR A 188 -10.22 23.54 -4.28
CA THR A 188 -10.32 24.20 -5.58
C THR A 188 -11.51 23.66 -6.35
N TRP A 189 -11.84 22.37 -6.27
CA TRP A 189 -13.02 21.81 -6.91
C TRP A 189 -14.32 22.46 -6.38
N ASP A 190 -14.49 22.50 -5.06
CA ASP A 190 -15.67 23.11 -4.44
C ASP A 190 -15.74 24.61 -4.78
N SER A 191 -14.63 25.32 -4.68
CA SER A 191 -14.55 26.74 -5.03
C SER A 191 -14.80 27.01 -6.51
N ALA A 192 -14.43 26.10 -7.41
CA ALA A 192 -14.59 26.24 -8.84
C ALA A 192 -16.00 25.92 -9.34
N THR A 193 -16.71 25.02 -8.64
CA THR A 193 -18.05 24.54 -9.00
C THR A 193 -19.16 25.30 -8.28
N LEU A 194 -18.97 25.59 -6.99
CA LEU A 194 -19.97 26.22 -6.11
C LEU A 194 -19.60 27.64 -5.68
N GLY A 195 -18.32 28.02 -5.78
CA GLY A 195 -17.81 29.30 -5.30
C GLY A 195 -18.07 30.47 -6.24
N SER A 196 -17.89 31.68 -5.72
CA SER A 196 -17.91 32.91 -6.52
C SER A 196 -16.72 32.99 -7.49
N ARG A 197 -16.79 33.84 -8.53
CA ARG A 197 -15.68 34.03 -9.48
C ARG A 197 -14.35 34.37 -8.79
N LYS A 198 -14.40 35.18 -7.72
CA LYS A 198 -13.22 35.55 -6.93
C LYS A 198 -12.66 34.34 -6.16
N MET A 199 -13.52 33.59 -5.47
CA MET A 199 -13.10 32.36 -4.76
C MET A 199 -12.48 31.34 -5.70
N LYS A 200 -13.03 31.19 -6.90
CA LYS A 200 -12.45 30.35 -7.95
C LYS A 200 -11.03 30.83 -8.29
N ALA A 201 -10.85 32.10 -8.64
CA ALA A 201 -9.52 32.64 -8.97
C ALA A 201 -8.50 32.45 -7.83
N ASP A 202 -8.87 32.83 -6.61
CA ASP A 202 -8.00 32.71 -5.43
C ASP A 202 -7.62 31.23 -5.14
N SER A 203 -8.57 30.30 -5.33
CA SER A 203 -8.34 28.87 -5.12
C SER A 203 -7.40 28.26 -6.17
N PHE A 204 -7.48 28.68 -7.43
CA PHE A 204 -6.58 28.23 -8.49
C PHE A 204 -5.16 28.79 -8.29
N GLU A 205 -5.03 30.05 -7.90
CA GLU A 205 -3.73 30.65 -7.58
C GLU A 205 -3.07 29.94 -6.37
N SER A 206 -3.86 29.65 -5.33
CA SER A 206 -3.39 28.91 -4.16
C SER A 206 -2.91 27.49 -4.51
N LEU A 207 -3.67 26.77 -5.34
CA LEU A 207 -3.29 25.45 -5.85
C LEU A 207 -1.98 25.52 -6.64
N GLU A 208 -1.87 26.49 -7.55
CA GLU A 208 -0.66 26.67 -8.36
C GLU A 208 0.56 26.97 -7.49
N LYS A 209 0.44 27.86 -6.50
CA LYS A 209 1.52 28.20 -5.56
C LYS A 209 1.98 26.98 -4.76
N LYS A 210 1.03 26.16 -4.26
CA LYS A 210 1.33 24.93 -3.51
C LYS A 210 1.98 23.88 -4.41
N ALA A 211 1.46 23.69 -5.62
CA ALA A 211 2.01 22.75 -6.60
C ALA A 211 3.44 23.14 -7.02
N ARG A 212 3.69 24.41 -7.35
CA ARG A 212 5.04 24.91 -7.67
C ARG A 212 6.01 24.71 -6.50
N SER A 213 5.57 24.96 -5.26
CA SER A 213 6.38 24.72 -4.06
C SER A 213 6.71 23.24 -3.85
N TYR A 214 5.76 22.35 -4.14
CA TYR A 214 5.98 20.89 -4.15
C TYR A 214 6.98 20.49 -5.24
N PHE A 215 6.76 20.92 -6.50
CA PHE A 215 7.67 20.61 -7.62
C PHE A 215 9.08 21.12 -7.37
N GLY A 216 9.24 22.28 -6.72
CA GLY A 216 10.54 22.80 -6.30
C GLY A 216 11.27 21.86 -5.34
N GLU A 217 10.58 21.24 -4.37
CA GLU A 217 11.19 20.25 -3.47
C GLU A 217 11.49 18.93 -4.17
N VAL A 218 10.61 18.49 -5.08
CA VAL A 218 10.86 17.29 -5.90
C VAL A 218 12.15 17.47 -6.71
N ASN A 219 12.30 18.61 -7.38
CA ASN A 219 13.49 18.90 -8.18
C ASN A 219 14.75 18.93 -7.31
N ARG A 220 14.71 19.57 -6.13
CA ARG A 220 15.84 19.57 -5.18
C ARG A 220 16.20 18.18 -4.69
N TYR A 221 15.19 17.35 -4.40
CA TYR A 221 15.40 15.97 -3.99
C TYR A 221 16.09 15.17 -5.11
N VAL A 222 15.57 15.24 -6.34
CA VAL A 222 16.13 14.53 -7.50
C VAL A 222 17.57 14.98 -7.78
N LEU A 223 17.85 16.29 -7.75
CA LEU A 223 19.21 16.80 -7.95
C LEU A 223 20.19 16.27 -6.89
N LEU A 224 19.79 16.25 -5.62
CA LEU A 224 20.61 15.72 -4.53
C LEU A 224 20.83 14.20 -4.68
N GLU A 225 19.79 13.46 -5.07
CA GLU A 225 19.87 12.02 -5.33
C GLU A 225 20.81 11.71 -6.51
N GLN A 226 20.72 12.45 -7.61
CA GLN A 226 21.59 12.29 -8.78
C GLN A 226 23.06 12.66 -8.47
N PHE A 227 23.28 13.72 -7.69
CA PHE A 227 24.63 14.09 -7.27
C PHE A 227 25.31 12.97 -6.46
N ILE A 228 24.57 12.37 -5.52
CA ILE A 228 25.06 11.25 -4.71
C ILE A 228 25.33 10.01 -5.57
N ALA A 229 24.50 9.77 -6.57
CA ALA A 229 24.59 8.58 -7.40
C ALA A 229 25.67 8.71 -8.50
N CYS A 230 25.96 9.90 -9.01
CA CYS A 230 26.92 10.11 -10.12
C CYS A 230 28.36 10.38 -9.67
N LEU A 231 28.58 11.11 -8.56
CA LEU A 231 29.92 11.51 -8.13
C LEU A 231 30.86 10.32 -7.86
N PRO A 232 30.43 9.22 -7.21
CA PRO A 232 31.29 8.06 -6.98
C PRO A 232 31.72 7.38 -8.28
N ILE A 233 30.83 7.35 -9.29
CA ILE A 233 31.10 6.72 -10.59
C ILE A 233 32.13 7.53 -11.37
N ALA A 234 31.97 8.85 -11.41
CA ALA A 234 32.93 9.73 -12.07
C ALA A 234 34.34 9.58 -11.47
N LEU A 235 34.44 9.48 -10.14
CA LEU A 235 35.71 9.20 -9.47
C LEU A 235 36.23 7.81 -9.81
N ALA A 236 35.37 6.78 -9.79
CA ALA A 236 35.73 5.40 -10.11
C ALA A 236 36.32 5.25 -11.52
N THR A 237 35.66 5.86 -12.51
CA THR A 237 36.07 5.76 -13.91
C THR A 237 37.39 6.48 -14.15
N ILE A 238 37.61 7.65 -13.52
CA ILE A 238 38.89 8.37 -13.57
C ILE A 238 40.02 7.52 -12.94
N ILE A 239 39.78 6.90 -11.78
CA ILE A 239 40.77 6.05 -11.12
C ILE A 239 41.11 4.84 -11.99
N VAL A 240 40.11 4.13 -12.51
CA VAL A 240 40.34 2.96 -13.37
C VAL A 240 41.09 3.37 -14.65
N ALA A 241 40.72 4.48 -15.29
CA ALA A 241 41.43 4.98 -16.46
C ALA A 241 42.91 5.32 -16.15
N ALA A 242 43.19 5.92 -14.99
CA ALA A 242 44.55 6.21 -14.55
C ALA A 242 45.39 4.93 -14.30
N THR A 243 44.77 3.90 -13.70
CA THR A 243 45.46 2.61 -13.44
C THR A 243 45.79 1.84 -14.72
N ILE A 244 44.97 1.96 -15.78
CA ILE A 244 45.22 1.29 -17.06
C ILE A 244 46.43 1.92 -17.79
N GLN A 245 46.67 3.22 -17.60
CA GLN A 245 47.77 3.94 -18.26
C GLN A 245 49.12 3.78 -17.54
N THR A 246 49.16 3.13 -16.37
CA THR A 246 50.41 3.00 -15.60
C THR A 246 51.25 1.83 -16.15
N PRO A 247 52.49 2.08 -16.64
CA PRO A 247 53.33 1.02 -17.18
C PRO A 247 53.79 0.04 -16.08
N ASN A 248 53.94 -1.25 -16.44
CA ASN A 248 54.35 -2.42 -15.61
C ASN A 248 53.27 -3.27 -14.94
N ILE A 249 51.97 -2.99 -15.11
CA ILE A 249 50.91 -3.73 -14.41
C ILE A 249 50.25 -4.84 -15.26
N ILE A 250 50.18 -4.67 -16.59
CA ILE A 250 49.26 -5.47 -17.42
C ILE A 250 50.02 -6.39 -18.40
N THR A 251 49.87 -7.71 -18.21
CA THR A 251 50.31 -8.74 -19.18
C THR A 251 49.33 -8.85 -20.36
N ALA A 252 49.78 -9.35 -21.52
CA ALA A 252 48.93 -9.53 -22.71
C ALA A 252 47.65 -10.37 -22.44
N ALA A 253 47.75 -11.38 -21.58
CA ALA A 253 46.60 -12.18 -21.15
C ALA A 253 45.61 -11.39 -20.28
N ASN A 254 46.10 -10.50 -19.40
CA ASN A 254 45.26 -9.64 -18.58
C ASN A 254 44.56 -8.56 -19.44
N ILE A 255 45.20 -8.06 -20.50
CA ILE A 255 44.57 -7.16 -21.47
C ILE A 255 43.41 -7.87 -22.18
N GLY A 256 43.61 -9.10 -22.65
CA GLY A 256 42.55 -9.90 -23.29
C GLY A 256 41.34 -10.14 -22.38
N ALA A 257 41.59 -10.46 -21.10
CA ALA A 257 40.53 -10.61 -20.09
C ALA A 257 39.80 -9.29 -19.80
N LEU A 258 40.55 -8.19 -19.65
CA LEU A 258 40.01 -6.87 -19.38
C LEU A 258 39.10 -6.42 -20.52
N VAL A 259 39.58 -6.51 -21.77
CA VAL A 259 38.83 -6.11 -22.98
C VAL A 259 37.52 -6.89 -23.08
N ALA A 260 37.56 -8.21 -22.83
CA ALA A 260 36.37 -9.05 -22.83
C ALA A 260 35.36 -8.67 -21.74
N MET A 261 35.84 -8.17 -20.59
CA MET A 261 34.99 -7.77 -19.45
C MET A 261 34.64 -6.29 -19.42
N LEU A 262 35.16 -5.44 -20.33
CA LEU A 262 34.89 -3.99 -20.35
C LEU A 262 33.38 -3.66 -20.24
N PRO A 263 32.46 -4.31 -20.99
CA PRO A 263 31.04 -4.06 -20.86
C PRO A 263 30.51 -4.35 -19.44
N ARG A 264 31.00 -5.40 -18.78
CA ARG A 264 30.63 -5.76 -17.41
C ARG A 264 31.24 -4.83 -16.37
N SER A 265 32.45 -4.32 -16.61
CA SER A 265 33.08 -3.31 -15.76
C SER A 265 32.26 -2.02 -15.71
N LEU A 266 31.76 -1.59 -16.88
CA LEU A 266 30.88 -0.43 -16.99
C LEU A 266 29.53 -0.70 -16.31
N GLN A 267 29.01 -1.93 -16.44
CA GLN A 267 27.77 -2.32 -15.77
C GLN A 267 27.89 -2.29 -14.24
N VAL A 268 29.04 -2.62 -13.66
CA VAL A 268 29.26 -2.49 -12.20
C VAL A 268 29.07 -1.04 -11.77
N PHE A 269 29.60 -0.07 -12.50
CA PHE A 269 29.37 1.34 -12.18
C PHE A 269 27.88 1.72 -12.23
N GLY A 270 27.14 1.21 -13.24
CA GLY A 270 25.68 1.37 -13.30
C GLY A 270 24.94 0.71 -12.12
N ASN A 271 25.44 -0.41 -11.61
CA ASN A 271 24.87 -1.06 -10.44
C ASN A 271 25.22 -0.33 -9.14
N ILE A 272 26.41 0.28 -9.04
CA ILE A 272 26.78 1.17 -7.94
C ILE A 272 25.89 2.42 -7.92
N HIS A 273 25.64 3.03 -9.09
CA HIS A 273 24.66 4.10 -9.26
C HIS A 273 23.29 3.71 -8.67
N SER A 274 22.81 2.56 -9.12
CA SER A 274 21.51 2.03 -8.75
C SER A 274 21.44 1.75 -7.25
N LEU A 275 22.51 1.22 -6.65
CA LEU A 275 22.59 1.01 -5.20
C LEU A 275 22.47 2.31 -4.41
N SER A 276 23.15 3.38 -4.83
CA SER A 276 23.02 4.69 -4.18
C SER A 276 21.57 5.19 -4.19
N ILE A 277 20.88 5.01 -5.31
CA ILE A 277 19.45 5.31 -5.44
C ILE A 277 18.62 4.42 -4.50
N TYR A 278 18.86 3.11 -4.50
CA TYR A 278 18.14 2.20 -3.60
C TYR A 278 18.33 2.59 -2.13
N PHE A 279 19.55 2.93 -1.69
CA PHE A 279 19.79 3.34 -0.30
C PHE A 279 19.11 4.66 0.05
N SER A 280 19.08 5.62 -0.88
CA SER A 280 18.30 6.86 -0.73
C SER A 280 16.81 6.57 -0.54
N GLN A 281 16.24 5.76 -1.43
CA GLN A 281 14.82 5.41 -1.43
C GLN A 281 14.41 4.47 -0.28
N LEU A 282 15.34 3.70 0.30
CA LEU A 282 15.07 2.82 1.44
C LEU A 282 14.42 3.57 2.61
N LEU A 283 14.80 4.83 2.84
CA LEU A 283 14.22 5.68 3.88
C LEU A 283 12.75 6.02 3.59
N LEU A 284 12.42 6.28 2.33
CA LEU A 284 11.06 6.55 1.88
C LEU A 284 10.18 5.32 2.02
N VAL A 285 10.64 4.17 1.51
CA VAL A 285 9.91 2.90 1.58
C VAL A 285 9.67 2.51 3.04
N ARG A 286 10.66 2.64 3.92
CA ARG A 286 10.49 2.38 5.36
C ARG A 286 9.44 3.28 6.01
N THR A 287 9.38 4.54 5.61
CA THR A 287 8.37 5.48 6.13
C THR A 287 6.96 5.07 5.69
N LYS A 288 6.78 4.73 4.41
CA LYS A 288 5.50 4.25 3.89
C LYS A 288 5.07 2.93 4.54
N MET A 289 5.99 1.97 4.72
CA MET A 289 5.72 0.71 5.41
C MET A 289 5.31 0.92 6.88
N ARG A 290 5.88 1.90 7.57
CA ARG A 290 5.46 2.27 8.92
C ARG A 290 4.04 2.84 8.95
N ASN A 291 3.68 3.66 7.95
CA ASN A 291 2.33 4.20 7.85
C ASN A 291 1.31 3.09 7.59
N LEU A 292 1.64 2.07 6.78
CA LEU A 292 0.81 0.86 6.63
C LEU A 292 0.52 0.18 7.97
N TYR A 293 1.52 0.03 8.82
CA TYR A 293 1.33 -0.60 10.12
C TYR A 293 0.48 0.25 11.07
N ARG A 294 0.62 1.59 11.01
CA ARG A 294 -0.07 2.51 11.93
C ARG A 294 -1.50 2.85 11.51
N PHE A 295 -1.83 2.73 10.23
CA PHE A 295 -3.12 3.17 9.70
C PHE A 295 -4.32 2.65 10.49
N ALA A 296 -4.38 1.35 10.79
CA ALA A 296 -5.51 0.77 11.52
C ALA A 296 -5.68 1.36 12.93
N SER A 297 -4.56 1.67 13.60
CA SER A 297 -4.56 2.29 14.93
C SER A 297 -4.89 3.79 14.93
N GLU A 298 -4.75 4.46 13.78
CA GLU A 298 -5.04 5.89 13.60
C GLU A 298 -6.51 6.16 13.22
N LEU A 299 -7.31 5.10 12.99
CA LEU A 299 -8.75 5.24 12.76
C LEU A 299 -9.44 5.90 13.96
N GLU A 300 -10.38 6.81 13.68
CA GLU A 300 -11.10 7.53 14.74
C GLU A 300 -12.00 6.58 15.52
N LYS A 301 -11.82 6.54 16.84
CA LYS A 301 -12.70 5.81 17.76
C LYS A 301 -13.81 6.73 18.23
N HIS A 302 -15.06 6.32 18.04
CA HIS A 302 -16.16 6.98 18.74
C HIS A 302 -16.16 6.57 20.23
N GLU A 303 -15.59 7.42 21.09
CA GLU A 303 -15.33 7.12 22.51
C GLU A 303 -16.60 6.99 23.39
N ASN A 304 -17.76 7.50 22.96
CA ASN A 304 -18.91 7.69 23.85
C ASN A 304 -19.96 6.55 23.87
N LEU A 305 -19.70 5.38 23.32
CA LEU A 305 -20.69 4.27 23.28
C LEU A 305 -21.10 3.74 24.67
N SER A 306 -20.22 3.87 25.67
CA SER A 306 -20.46 3.36 27.04
C SER A 306 -21.09 4.39 27.99
N SER A 307 -20.88 5.70 27.77
CA SER A 307 -21.30 6.80 28.65
C SER A 307 -22.52 7.60 28.14
N MET A 308 -23.26 7.05 27.18
CA MET A 308 -24.44 7.71 26.61
C MET A 308 -25.53 7.98 27.66
N ASN A 309 -26.04 9.21 27.67
CA ASN A 309 -27.22 9.56 28.43
C ASN A 309 -28.47 9.01 27.72
N LEU A 310 -29.04 7.94 28.27
CA LEU A 310 -30.19 7.22 27.71
C LEU A 310 -31.53 7.82 28.14
N SER A 311 -31.53 8.85 29.00
CA SER A 311 -32.75 9.44 29.59
C SER A 311 -33.71 10.03 28.57
N ASN A 312 -33.22 10.36 27.37
CA ASN A 312 -33.97 11.08 26.34
C ASN A 312 -34.48 10.17 25.22
N ILE A 313 -34.33 8.84 25.37
CA ILE A 313 -34.78 7.83 24.41
C ILE A 313 -35.96 7.09 25.02
N LYS A 314 -37.09 7.06 24.31
CA LYS A 314 -38.27 6.26 24.67
C LYS A 314 -38.37 5.08 23.71
N ILE A 315 -38.69 3.90 24.24
CA ILE A 315 -38.88 2.68 23.46
C ILE A 315 -40.30 2.19 23.71
N GLU A 316 -41.06 2.01 22.65
CA GLU A 316 -42.46 1.54 22.70
C GLU A 316 -42.59 0.30 21.83
N GLU A 317 -43.27 -0.74 22.32
CA GLU A 317 -43.64 -1.89 21.50
C GLU A 317 -44.91 -1.57 20.70
N CYS A 318 -44.84 -1.66 19.38
CA CYS A 318 -45.94 -1.24 18.48
C CYS A 318 -47.25 -2.01 18.71
N ASN A 319 -47.18 -3.26 19.17
CA ASN A 319 -48.36 -4.12 19.38
C ASN A 319 -48.98 -3.99 20.78
N SER A 320 -48.19 -3.56 21.78
CA SER A 320 -48.56 -3.58 23.20
C SER A 320 -48.70 -2.18 23.80
N SER A 321 -48.18 -1.14 23.12
CA SER A 321 -48.07 0.23 23.66
C SER A 321 -47.35 0.32 25.01
N GLN A 322 -46.65 -0.75 25.41
CA GLN A 322 -45.88 -0.82 26.63
C GLN A 322 -44.53 -0.14 26.41
N SER A 323 -44.20 0.81 27.28
CA SER A 323 -42.91 1.49 27.26
C SER A 323 -41.85 0.64 27.97
N ILE A 324 -40.73 0.41 27.31
CA ILE A 324 -39.60 -0.36 27.86
C ILE A 324 -38.40 0.57 28.05
N THR A 325 -37.64 0.36 29.11
CA THR A 325 -36.42 1.16 29.33
C THR A 325 -35.27 0.68 28.43
N PRO A 326 -34.37 1.58 27.96
CA PRO A 326 -33.25 1.19 27.11
C PRO A 326 -32.29 0.16 27.74
N SER A 327 -32.14 0.13 29.05
CA SER A 327 -31.36 -0.90 29.75
C SER A 327 -32.05 -2.26 29.71
N GLU A 328 -33.35 -2.28 29.98
CA GLU A 328 -34.15 -3.50 30.04
C GLU A 328 -34.25 -4.18 28.68
N LEU A 329 -34.51 -3.42 27.60
CA LEU A 329 -34.50 -4.00 26.25
C LEU A 329 -33.13 -4.60 25.92
N LEU A 330 -32.04 -3.92 26.24
CA LEU A 330 -30.69 -4.42 25.96
C LEU A 330 -30.41 -5.74 26.70
N ASP A 331 -30.84 -5.85 27.96
CA ASP A 331 -30.65 -7.06 28.75
C ASP A 331 -31.57 -8.20 28.26
N GLN A 332 -32.81 -7.90 27.86
CA GLN A 332 -33.70 -8.87 27.24
C GLN A 332 -33.13 -9.45 25.92
N LEU A 333 -32.54 -8.59 25.08
CA LEU A 333 -31.93 -9.00 23.82
C LEU A 333 -30.66 -9.84 24.03
N LYS A 334 -29.84 -9.50 25.04
CA LYS A 334 -28.65 -10.29 25.38
C LYS A 334 -29.00 -11.67 25.92
N ASN A 335 -30.03 -11.74 26.76
CA ASN A 335 -30.45 -12.97 27.42
C ASN A 335 -31.35 -13.84 26.53
N GLY A 336 -31.76 -13.34 25.36
CA GLY A 336 -32.64 -14.05 24.42
C GLY A 336 -34.08 -14.21 24.92
N SER A 337 -34.50 -13.42 25.92
CA SER A 337 -35.88 -13.48 26.45
C SER A 337 -36.90 -12.90 25.47
N THR A 338 -36.45 -12.02 24.57
CA THR A 338 -37.27 -11.43 23.50
C THR A 338 -36.80 -11.97 22.17
N THR A 339 -37.62 -12.82 21.55
CA THR A 339 -37.30 -13.48 20.27
C THR A 339 -38.07 -12.90 19.09
N VAL A 340 -39.19 -12.21 19.35
CA VAL A 340 -40.06 -11.58 18.34
C VAL A 340 -40.60 -10.25 18.86
N GLY A 341 -41.04 -9.37 17.96
CA GLY A 341 -41.68 -8.10 18.31
C GLY A 341 -41.13 -6.90 17.54
N ARG A 342 -41.90 -5.80 17.54
CA ARG A 342 -41.56 -4.56 16.84
C ARG A 342 -41.46 -3.41 17.84
N TYR A 343 -40.28 -2.80 17.93
CA TYR A 343 -39.96 -1.75 18.89
C TYR A 343 -39.61 -0.44 18.19
N LEU A 344 -40.27 0.64 18.57
CA LEU A 344 -40.03 1.99 18.08
C LEU A 344 -39.20 2.79 19.09
N LEU A 345 -38.02 3.22 18.65
CA LEU A 345 -37.19 4.21 19.35
C LEU A 345 -37.60 5.62 18.93
N SER A 346 -38.07 6.39 19.91
CA SER A 346 -38.43 7.80 19.73
C SER A 346 -37.58 8.71 20.62
N GLY A 347 -37.28 9.91 20.12
CA GLY A 347 -36.43 10.89 20.78
C GLY A 347 -36.06 12.03 19.84
N ASN A 348 -35.68 13.19 20.41
CA ASN A 348 -35.29 14.38 19.65
C ASN A 348 -34.00 14.15 18.83
N ASN A 349 -33.72 15.01 17.86
CA ASN A 349 -32.44 14.99 17.15
C ASN A 349 -31.28 15.14 18.14
N GLY A 350 -30.26 14.29 18.01
CA GLY A 350 -29.14 14.26 18.94
C GLY A 350 -29.40 13.55 20.28
N SER A 351 -30.59 12.96 20.50
CA SER A 351 -30.90 12.18 21.71
C SER A 351 -30.10 10.88 21.85
N GLY A 352 -29.38 10.45 20.80
CA GLY A 352 -28.53 9.26 20.83
C GLY A 352 -29.16 7.98 20.26
N LYS A 353 -30.25 8.07 19.48
CA LYS A 353 -30.93 6.91 18.83
C LYS A 353 -29.97 6.00 18.04
N SER A 354 -29.30 6.53 17.02
CA SER A 354 -28.31 5.81 16.19
C SER A 354 -27.17 5.22 17.01
N SER A 355 -26.75 5.99 18.01
CA SER A 355 -25.71 5.66 18.98
C SER A 355 -26.09 4.48 19.87
N TYR A 356 -27.35 4.41 20.33
CA TYR A 356 -27.90 3.29 21.08
C TYR A 356 -28.06 2.03 20.20
N LEU A 357 -28.50 2.17 18.94
CA LEU A 357 -28.52 1.04 18.00
C LEU A 357 -27.14 0.42 17.79
N LYS A 358 -26.09 1.24 17.69
CA LYS A 358 -24.70 0.76 17.65
C LYS A 358 -24.29 0.05 18.95
N ARG A 359 -24.79 0.50 20.11
CA ARG A 359 -24.55 -0.18 21.39
C ARG A 359 -25.20 -1.56 21.44
N ILE A 360 -26.44 -1.71 20.95
CA ILE A 360 -27.09 -3.02 20.81
C ILE A 360 -26.27 -3.89 19.87
N LYS A 361 -25.87 -3.38 18.68
CA LYS A 361 -25.07 -4.12 17.71
C LYS A 361 -23.73 -4.61 18.26
N ALA A 362 -23.10 -3.82 19.15
CA ALA A 362 -21.86 -4.18 19.83
C ALA A 362 -22.06 -5.27 20.90
N ALA A 363 -23.22 -5.28 21.56
CA ALA A 363 -23.56 -6.27 22.57
C ALA A 363 -24.12 -7.59 21.98
N VAL A 364 -24.80 -7.52 20.83
CA VAL A 364 -25.42 -8.66 20.16
C VAL A 364 -24.85 -8.81 18.75
N HIS A 365 -23.93 -9.76 18.59
CA HIS A 365 -23.16 -9.91 17.35
C HIS A 365 -23.99 -10.33 16.14
N ASP A 366 -25.06 -11.11 16.33
CA ASP A 366 -25.93 -11.58 15.24
C ASP A 366 -27.03 -10.58 14.84
N ALA A 367 -27.14 -9.45 15.55
CA ALA A 367 -28.04 -8.38 15.16
C ALA A 367 -27.55 -7.69 13.88
N LEU A 368 -28.47 -7.33 12.99
CA LEU A 368 -28.19 -6.55 11.79
C LEU A 368 -28.60 -5.09 12.02
N LEU A 369 -27.73 -4.15 11.66
CA LEU A 369 -28.00 -2.71 11.76
C LEU A 369 -27.97 -2.08 10.36
N MET A 370 -29.10 -1.57 9.89
CA MET A 370 -29.19 -0.79 8.67
C MET A 370 -29.14 0.71 9.00
N THR A 371 -28.01 1.36 8.68
CA THR A 371 -27.93 2.83 8.67
C THR A 371 -28.21 3.38 7.28
N PRO A 372 -28.52 4.68 7.12
CA PRO A 372 -28.79 5.29 5.82
C PRO A 372 -27.69 5.08 4.77
N GLU A 373 -26.44 4.96 5.19
CA GLU A 373 -25.23 4.80 4.35
C GLU A 373 -24.75 3.34 4.23
N ALA A 374 -25.36 2.42 4.98
CA ALA A 374 -24.99 1.01 4.97
C ALA A 374 -25.54 0.33 3.71
N GLN A 375 -24.67 -0.38 2.99
CA GLN A 375 -25.04 -1.12 1.79
C GLN A 375 -24.59 -2.57 1.95
N PHE A 376 -25.55 -3.49 2.06
CA PHE A 376 -25.30 -4.94 2.19
C PHE A 376 -25.34 -5.67 0.85
N VAL A 377 -25.98 -5.07 -0.15
CA VAL A 377 -26.19 -5.67 -1.46
C VAL A 377 -25.67 -4.73 -2.54
N LYS A 378 -25.01 -5.29 -3.55
CA LYS A 378 -24.69 -4.54 -4.77
C LYS A 378 -25.99 -4.24 -5.53
N LEU A 379 -26.32 -2.97 -5.66
CA LEU A 379 -27.54 -2.49 -6.32
C LEU A 379 -27.20 -1.90 -7.69
N GLU A 380 -28.15 -1.94 -8.61
CA GLU A 380 -28.00 -1.32 -9.93
C GLU A 380 -28.02 0.21 -9.84
N ASN A 381 -27.29 0.87 -10.74
CA ASN A 381 -27.09 2.32 -10.69
C ASN A 381 -28.36 3.13 -11.02
N ASN A 382 -29.39 2.54 -11.63
CA ASN A 382 -30.57 3.27 -12.10
C ASN A 382 -31.73 3.33 -11.09
N LEU A 383 -31.61 2.69 -9.93
CA LEU A 383 -32.65 2.72 -8.89
C LEU A 383 -32.61 4.03 -8.12
N SER A 384 -33.79 4.58 -7.80
CA SER A 384 -33.95 5.71 -6.88
C SER A 384 -33.47 5.34 -5.47
N THR A 385 -33.20 6.34 -4.62
CA THR A 385 -32.79 6.11 -3.23
C THR A 385 -33.80 5.27 -2.44
N GLY A 386 -35.10 5.46 -2.69
CA GLY A 386 -36.16 4.69 -2.06
C GLY A 386 -36.24 3.25 -2.54
N GLU A 387 -36.20 3.02 -3.85
CA GLU A 387 -36.19 1.67 -4.43
C GLU A 387 -34.96 0.88 -4.00
N ARG A 388 -33.79 1.53 -3.93
CA ARG A 388 -32.56 0.91 -3.44
C ARG A 388 -32.71 0.40 -2.01
N ARG A 389 -33.32 1.20 -1.14
CA ARG A 389 -33.57 0.81 0.24
C ARG A 389 -34.58 -0.33 0.33
N LEU A 390 -35.69 -0.25 -0.43
CA LEU A 390 -36.70 -1.30 -0.46
C LEU A 390 -36.09 -2.64 -0.83
N LEU A 391 -35.34 -2.67 -1.93
CA LEU A 391 -34.71 -3.87 -2.45
C LEU A 391 -33.64 -4.42 -1.49
N GLN A 392 -32.91 -3.54 -0.80
CA GLN A 392 -31.95 -3.95 0.23
C GLN A 392 -32.64 -4.59 1.43
N ILE A 393 -33.76 -4.04 1.90
CA ILE A 393 -34.56 -4.60 3.00
C ILE A 393 -35.15 -5.96 2.59
N GLU A 394 -35.80 -6.04 1.44
CA GLU A 394 -36.40 -7.28 0.94
C GLU A 394 -35.37 -8.40 0.85
N LYS A 395 -34.16 -8.10 0.34
CA LYS A 395 -33.07 -9.08 0.30
C LYS A 395 -32.56 -9.46 1.68
N VAL A 396 -32.39 -8.52 2.59
CA VAL A 396 -31.97 -8.80 3.96
C VAL A 396 -33.00 -9.65 4.70
N LEU A 397 -34.30 -9.39 4.49
CA LEU A 397 -35.40 -10.11 5.14
C LEU A 397 -35.78 -11.42 4.44
N SER A 398 -35.28 -11.69 3.24
CA SER A 398 -35.45 -13.00 2.57
C SER A 398 -34.80 -14.15 3.35
N ALA A 399 -33.75 -13.85 4.10
CA ALA A 399 -33.12 -14.74 5.07
C ALA A 399 -32.90 -13.93 6.37
N PRO A 400 -33.96 -13.71 7.16
CA PRO A 400 -33.96 -12.68 8.19
C PRO A 400 -33.03 -13.07 9.35
N PRO A 401 -32.16 -12.15 9.80
CA PRO A 401 -31.39 -12.36 11.03
C PRO A 401 -32.33 -12.29 12.25
N PRO A 402 -31.93 -12.84 13.41
CA PRO A 402 -32.79 -12.88 14.61
C PRO A 402 -33.22 -11.49 15.09
N ILE A 403 -32.37 -10.48 14.86
CA ILE A 403 -32.64 -9.09 15.23
C ILE A 403 -32.29 -8.19 14.04
N VAL A 404 -33.23 -7.35 13.62
CA VAL A 404 -33.05 -6.31 12.61
C VAL A 404 -33.26 -4.94 13.25
N MET A 405 -32.27 -4.07 13.09
CA MET A 405 -32.29 -2.69 13.57
C MET A 405 -32.22 -1.73 12.39
N LEU A 406 -33.11 -0.73 12.38
CA LEU A 406 -33.29 0.22 11.30
C LEU A 406 -33.11 1.64 11.82
N ASP A 407 -32.14 2.37 11.29
CA ASP A 407 -31.89 3.77 11.66
C ASP A 407 -32.35 4.70 10.54
N GLU A 408 -33.28 5.61 10.87
CA GLU A 408 -33.82 6.63 9.94
C GLU A 408 -34.27 6.07 8.58
N TRP A 409 -34.88 4.89 8.59
CA TRP A 409 -35.25 4.19 7.37
C TRP A 409 -36.29 4.94 6.53
N ASP A 410 -37.15 5.71 7.20
CA ASP A 410 -38.23 6.53 6.64
C ASP A 410 -37.75 7.87 6.04
N ALA A 411 -36.47 8.22 6.20
CA ALA A 411 -35.91 9.44 5.65
C ALA A 411 -35.95 9.43 4.11
N ASN A 412 -36.53 10.45 3.49
CA ASN A 412 -36.63 10.62 2.04
C ASN A 412 -37.38 9.49 1.29
N LEU A 413 -38.29 8.79 1.96
CA LEU A 413 -39.26 7.88 1.33
C LEU A 413 -40.62 8.57 1.13
N ASP A 414 -41.27 8.27 0.02
CA ASP A 414 -42.67 8.59 -0.29
C ASP A 414 -43.63 7.70 0.50
N LEU A 415 -44.89 8.15 0.63
CA LEU A 415 -45.90 7.49 1.45
C LEU A 415 -46.17 6.04 1.00
N ASP A 416 -46.15 5.77 -0.31
CA ASP A 416 -46.36 4.44 -0.86
C ASP A 416 -45.24 3.49 -0.43
N ASN A 417 -43.97 3.91 -0.54
CA ASN A 417 -42.84 3.11 -0.06
C ASN A 417 -42.86 2.94 1.46
N ILE A 418 -43.22 3.97 2.25
CA ILE A 418 -43.35 3.84 3.71
C ILE A 418 -44.41 2.79 4.07
N SER A 419 -45.55 2.78 3.38
CA SER A 419 -46.62 1.80 3.63
C SER A 419 -46.18 0.37 3.33
N ARG A 420 -45.49 0.15 2.20
CA ARG A 420 -44.90 -1.14 1.81
C ARG A 420 -43.87 -1.61 2.83
N PHE A 421 -42.98 -0.72 3.25
CA PHE A 421 -42.00 -1.02 4.29
C PHE A 421 -42.67 -1.44 5.60
N ASN A 422 -43.68 -0.70 6.06
CA ASN A 422 -44.38 -1.06 7.29
C ASN A 422 -44.97 -2.46 7.22
N ALA A 423 -45.63 -2.82 6.10
CA ALA A 423 -46.19 -4.16 5.92
C ALA A 423 -45.13 -5.27 5.96
N ILE A 424 -43.96 -5.03 5.34
CA ILE A 424 -42.82 -5.96 5.38
C ILE A 424 -42.30 -6.12 6.81
N LEU A 425 -42.15 -5.02 7.55
CA LEU A 425 -41.65 -5.03 8.93
C LEU A 425 -42.64 -5.68 9.90
N ASP A 426 -43.94 -5.46 9.73
CA ASP A 426 -44.98 -6.11 10.53
C ASP A 426 -45.01 -7.62 10.30
N SER A 427 -44.81 -8.05 9.04
CA SER A 427 -44.68 -9.47 8.73
C SER A 427 -43.41 -10.08 9.34
N ALA A 428 -42.29 -9.36 9.27
CA ALA A 428 -41.02 -9.82 9.83
C ALA A 428 -41.06 -9.91 11.37
N ALA A 429 -41.68 -8.92 12.03
CA ALA A 429 -41.76 -8.84 13.50
C ALA A 429 -42.50 -10.01 14.16
N LYS A 430 -43.26 -10.81 13.39
CA LYS A 430 -43.89 -12.06 13.86
C LYS A 430 -42.88 -13.19 14.10
N ASN A 431 -41.74 -13.13 13.42
CA ASN A 431 -40.73 -14.19 13.41
C ASN A 431 -39.38 -13.74 13.98
N ILE A 432 -39.11 -12.43 13.99
CA ILE A 432 -37.85 -11.83 14.45
C ILE A 432 -38.10 -10.58 15.28
N VAL A 433 -37.06 -10.08 15.94
CA VAL A 433 -37.11 -8.76 16.60
C VAL A 433 -36.79 -7.66 15.58
N VAL A 434 -37.67 -6.69 15.46
CA VAL A 434 -37.49 -5.48 14.64
C VAL A 434 -37.41 -4.27 15.56
N ILE A 435 -36.33 -3.49 15.44
CA ILE A 435 -36.11 -2.28 16.22
C ILE A 435 -35.91 -1.12 15.23
N GLU A 436 -36.69 -0.06 15.35
CA GLU A 436 -36.64 1.06 14.42
C GLU A 436 -36.47 2.39 15.13
N ALA A 437 -35.53 3.21 14.68
CA ALA A 437 -35.38 4.59 15.10
C ALA A 437 -35.97 5.51 14.04
N ARG A 438 -37.03 6.24 14.40
CA ARG A 438 -37.70 7.21 13.52
C ARG A 438 -37.63 8.62 14.07
N HIS A 439 -37.89 9.58 13.20
CA HIS A 439 -38.26 10.93 13.60
C HIS A 439 -39.77 10.96 13.77
N ARG A 440 -40.26 11.36 14.94
CA ARG A 440 -41.70 11.59 15.13
C ARG A 440 -42.03 12.84 14.29
N ARG A 441 -42.73 12.65 13.17
CA ARG A 441 -43.30 13.77 12.40
C ARG A 441 -44.45 14.38 13.17
#